data_AF-A0A2J4YFS8-F1
#
_entry.id   AF-A0A2J4YFS8-F1
#
_cell.length_a   1.000
_cell.length_b   1.000
_cell.length_c   1.000
_cell.angle_alpha   90.00
_cell.angle_beta   90.00
_cell.angle_gamma   90.00
#
_symmetry.space_group_name_H-M   'P 1'
#
loop_
_entity.id
_entity.type
_entity.pdbx_description
1 polymer ?
#
loop_
_entity_poly.entity_id
_entity_poly.type
_entity_poly.pdbx_seq_one_letter_code
_entity_poly.pdbx_strand_id
1 'polypeptide(L)'
;MKAENPSSSAHQFVRVRRSDAVRRLIQRDKTPLAVLLMAAVVGTLAGLIGVAFEKSVNWVQNLRIGALVEVADHWFLVWPLAFILSALLAMVGYFLVRRFAPEAGGSGIPEIEGALEELRPVRWWRVLPVKFIGGMGTLGAGMVLG
;
A
#
# COMPACT_ATOMS: atom_id res chain seq x y z
N MET A 1 65.76 6.75 13.87
CA MET A 1 64.29 6.99 13.78
C MET A 1 64.01 7.54 12.38
N LYS A 2 63.32 6.76 11.52
CA LYS A 2 63.01 7.16 10.14
C LYS A 2 61.75 8.02 10.17
N ALA A 3 61.84 9.24 9.63
CA ALA A 3 60.72 10.17 9.55
C ALA A 3 59.64 9.60 8.62
N GLU A 4 58.46 9.32 9.18
CA GLU A 4 57.26 9.01 8.39
C GLU A 4 56.76 10.31 7.75
N ASN A 5 56.82 10.37 6.42
CA ASN A 5 56.38 11.53 5.63
C ASN A 5 54.83 11.57 5.54
N PRO A 6 54.15 12.56 6.14
CA PRO A 6 52.68 12.65 6.15
C PRO A 6 52.05 12.98 4.78
N SER A 7 52.84 13.31 3.76
CA SER A 7 52.36 13.62 2.40
C SER A 7 51.95 12.37 1.60
N SER A 8 52.61 11.22 1.83
CA SER A 8 52.33 10.00 1.07
C SER A 8 50.95 9.40 1.37
N SER A 9 50.51 9.50 2.62
CA SER A 9 49.22 8.98 3.08
C SER A 9 48.05 9.79 2.52
N ALA A 10 48.13 11.13 2.51
CA ALA A 10 47.07 11.98 1.97
C ALA A 10 46.79 11.73 0.46
N HIS A 11 47.84 11.54 -0.35
CA HIS A 11 47.69 11.21 -1.77
C HIS A 11 47.09 9.81 -2.01
N GLN A 12 47.36 8.85 -1.11
CA GLN A 12 46.82 7.49 -1.19
C GLN A 12 45.32 7.47 -0.89
N PHE A 13 44.86 8.20 0.14
CA PHE A 13 43.44 8.34 0.47
C PHE A 13 42.60 8.95 -0.66
N VAL A 14 43.11 9.99 -1.34
CA VAL A 14 42.42 10.62 -2.47
C VAL A 14 42.30 9.68 -3.68
N ARG A 15 43.32 8.85 -3.92
CA ARG A 15 43.32 7.88 -5.03
C ARG A 15 42.29 6.76 -4.83
N VAL A 16 42.21 6.20 -3.62
CA VAL A 16 41.24 5.14 -3.28
C VAL A 16 39.80 5.65 -3.43
N ARG A 17 39.52 6.86 -2.94
CA ARG A 17 38.19 7.49 -3.03
C ARG A 17 37.75 7.75 -4.48
N ARG A 18 38.68 8.13 -5.37
CA ARG A 18 38.42 8.29 -6.81
C ARG A 18 38.17 6.94 -7.51
N SER A 19 38.93 5.90 -7.18
CA SER A 19 38.70 4.57 -7.77
C SER A 19 37.36 3.96 -7.36
N ASP A 20 36.91 4.20 -6.13
CA ASP A 20 35.62 3.72 -5.66
C ASP A 20 34.46 4.45 -6.33
N ALA A 21 34.59 5.76 -6.56
CA ALA A 21 33.62 6.55 -7.31
C ALA A 21 33.49 6.06 -8.77
N VAL A 22 34.62 5.78 -9.44
CA VAL A 22 34.63 5.24 -10.81
C VAL A 22 34.06 3.82 -10.86
N ARG A 23 34.38 2.96 -9.89
CA ARG A 23 33.79 1.61 -9.78
C ARG A 23 32.28 1.66 -9.59
N ARG A 24 31.78 2.56 -8.75
CA ARG A 24 30.33 2.78 -8.55
C ARG A 24 29.64 3.27 -9.81
N LEU A 25 30.28 4.13 -10.61
CA LEU A 25 29.75 4.58 -11.90
C LEU A 25 29.68 3.43 -12.92
N ILE A 26 30.70 2.58 -13.00
CA ILE A 26 30.76 1.43 -13.92
C ILE A 26 29.79 0.30 -13.52
N GLN A 27 29.52 0.17 -12.21
CA GLN A 27 28.56 -0.82 -11.66
C GLN A 27 27.15 -0.25 -11.49
N ARG A 28 26.92 1.00 -11.89
CA ARG A 28 25.60 1.63 -11.86
C ARG A 28 24.62 0.86 -12.76
N ASP A 29 23.38 0.77 -12.33
CA ASP A 29 22.25 0.15 -13.06
C ASP A 29 22.36 -1.36 -13.33
N LYS A 30 23.26 -2.07 -12.63
CA LYS A 30 23.35 -3.53 -12.67
C LYS A 30 22.40 -4.16 -11.64
N THR A 31 21.10 -3.95 -11.80
CA THR A 31 20.11 -4.66 -10.98
C THR A 31 20.15 -6.15 -11.32
N PRO A 32 20.17 -7.04 -10.31
CA PRO A 32 20.16 -8.48 -10.57
C PRO A 32 18.90 -8.88 -11.34
N LEU A 33 19.03 -9.75 -12.35
CA LEU A 33 17.90 -10.24 -13.15
C LEU A 33 16.77 -10.81 -12.27
N ALA A 34 17.12 -11.49 -11.17
CA ALA A 34 16.15 -12.00 -10.21
C ALA A 34 15.25 -10.90 -9.62
N VAL A 35 15.79 -9.70 -9.35
CA VAL A 35 15.02 -8.56 -8.85
C VAL A 35 14.05 -8.06 -9.92
N LEU A 36 14.48 -7.99 -11.18
CA LEU A 36 13.62 -7.57 -12.31
C LEU A 36 12.45 -8.54 -12.52
N LEU A 37 12.72 -9.84 -12.47
CA LEU A 37 11.68 -10.87 -12.57
C LEU A 37 10.71 -10.82 -11.39
N MET A 38 11.22 -10.68 -10.16
CA MET A 38 10.37 -10.52 -8.98
C MET A 38 9.53 -9.26 -9.04
N ALA A 39 10.07 -8.15 -9.53
CA ALA A 39 9.32 -6.91 -9.73
C ALA A 39 8.15 -7.09 -10.71
N ALA A 40 8.37 -7.80 -11.82
CA ALA A 40 7.31 -8.12 -12.78
C ALA A 40 6.20 -8.98 -12.16
N VAL A 41 6.57 -9.99 -11.35
CA VAL A 41 5.60 -10.83 -10.63
C VAL A 41 4.80 -10.01 -9.62
N VAL A 42 5.47 -9.21 -8.79
CA VAL A 42 4.83 -8.36 -7.78
C VAL A 42 3.88 -7.36 -8.43
N GLY A 43 4.29 -6.70 -9.51
CA GLY A 43 3.45 -5.75 -10.25
C GLY A 43 2.21 -6.42 -10.86
N THR A 44 2.37 -7.63 -11.41
CA THR A 44 1.24 -8.40 -11.97
C THR A 44 0.23 -8.77 -10.88
N LEU A 45 0.70 -9.29 -9.75
CA LEU A 45 -0.16 -9.65 -8.63
C LEU A 45 -0.86 -8.43 -8.03
N ALA A 46 -0.14 -7.32 -7.84
CA ALA A 46 -0.70 -6.07 -7.35
C ALA A 46 -1.78 -5.53 -8.29
N GLY A 47 -1.55 -5.56 -9.60
CA GLY A 47 -2.53 -5.16 -10.61
C GLY A 47 -3.79 -6.03 -10.58
N LEU A 48 -3.64 -7.36 -10.51
CA LEU A 48 -4.78 -8.28 -10.41
C LEU A 48 -5.60 -8.07 -9.14
N ILE A 49 -4.92 -7.87 -8.00
CA ILE A 49 -5.58 -7.56 -6.72
C ILE A 49 -6.31 -6.21 -6.81
N GLY A 50 -5.70 -5.20 -7.46
CA GLY A 50 -6.33 -3.89 -7.68
C GLY A 50 -7.62 -4.00 -8.51
N VAL A 51 -7.59 -4.72 -9.63
CA VAL A 51 -8.79 -4.96 -10.46
C VAL A 51 -9.85 -5.76 -9.69
N ALA A 52 -9.44 -6.77 -8.92
CA ALA A 52 -10.36 -7.54 -8.09
C ALA A 52 -11.02 -6.66 -7.01
N PHE A 53 -10.26 -5.75 -6.39
CA PHE A 53 -10.77 -4.80 -5.40
C PHE A 53 -11.80 -3.86 -6.02
N GLU A 54 -11.47 -3.24 -7.15
CA GLU A 54 -12.38 -2.34 -7.88
C GLU A 54 -13.70 -3.04 -8.24
N LYS A 55 -13.62 -4.25 -8.82
CA LYS A 55 -14.82 -5.05 -9.15
C LYS A 55 -15.65 -5.38 -7.91
N SER A 56 -14.99 -5.69 -6.80
CA SER A 56 -15.69 -6.05 -5.56
C SER A 56 -16.39 -4.85 -4.93
N VAL A 57 -15.77 -3.66 -4.94
CA VAL A 57 -16.40 -2.40 -4.52
C VAL A 57 -17.63 -2.12 -5.38
N ASN A 58 -17.49 -2.18 -6.70
CA ASN A 58 -18.60 -1.95 -7.63
C ASN A 58 -19.74 -2.95 -7.42
N TRP A 59 -19.41 -4.21 -7.15
CA TRP A 59 -20.40 -5.23 -6.83
C TRP A 59 -21.19 -4.91 -5.56
N VAL A 60 -20.52 -4.51 -4.47
CA VAL A 60 -21.18 -4.08 -3.23
C VAL A 60 -22.06 -2.85 -3.45
N GLN A 61 -21.58 -1.85 -4.21
CA GLN A 61 -22.37 -0.67 -4.55
C GLN A 61 -23.62 -1.03 -5.35
N ASN A 62 -23.51 -1.92 -6.34
CA ASN A 62 -24.62 -2.40 -7.14
C ASN A 62 -25.65 -3.18 -6.30
N LEU A 63 -25.21 -4.02 -5.37
CA LEU A 63 -26.10 -4.70 -4.44
C LEU A 63 -26.89 -3.71 -3.58
N ARG A 64 -26.19 -2.69 -3.04
CA ARG A 64 -26.82 -1.65 -2.24
C ARG A 64 -27.84 -0.86 -3.06
N ILE A 65 -27.50 -0.45 -4.27
CA ILE A 65 -28.41 0.29 -5.15
C ILE A 65 -29.59 -0.59 -5.54
N GLY A 66 -29.36 -1.86 -5.89
CA GLY A 66 -30.40 -2.83 -6.21
C GLY A 66 -31.42 -2.99 -5.08
N ALA A 67 -30.94 -3.13 -3.83
CA ALA A 67 -31.81 -3.21 -2.66
C ALA A 67 -32.64 -1.93 -2.43
N LEU A 68 -32.14 -0.76 -2.83
CA LEU A 68 -32.88 0.51 -2.72
C LEU A 68 -33.92 0.69 -3.83
N VAL A 69 -33.67 0.13 -5.02
CA VAL A 69 -34.61 0.19 -6.15
C VAL A 69 -35.91 -0.55 -5.81
N GLU A 70 -35.84 -1.66 -5.09
CA GLU A 70 -37.02 -2.45 -4.70
C GLU A 70 -38.00 -1.67 -3.81
N VAL A 71 -37.52 -0.67 -3.08
CA VAL A 71 -38.33 0.17 -2.18
C VAL A 71 -38.49 1.60 -2.68
N ALA A 72 -38.09 1.89 -3.93
CA ALA A 72 -37.98 3.25 -4.48
C ALA A 72 -39.28 4.06 -4.40
N ASP A 73 -40.44 3.41 -4.54
CA ASP A 73 -41.75 4.07 -4.49
C ASP A 73 -42.11 4.60 -3.09
N HIS A 74 -41.41 4.14 -2.05
CA HIS A 74 -41.66 4.49 -0.66
C HIS A 74 -40.55 5.38 -0.11
N TRP A 75 -40.59 6.67 -0.42
CA TRP A 75 -39.54 7.64 -0.04
C TRP A 75 -39.16 7.59 1.44
N PHE A 76 -40.12 7.32 2.34
CA PHE A 76 -39.90 7.23 3.78
C PHE A 76 -39.13 5.97 4.21
N LEU A 77 -39.07 4.93 3.37
CA LEU A 77 -38.27 3.71 3.58
C LEU A 77 -36.91 3.81 2.90
N VAL A 78 -36.84 4.40 1.70
CA VAL A 78 -35.61 4.49 0.90
C VAL A 78 -34.49 5.20 1.66
N TRP A 79 -34.76 6.38 2.22
CA TRP A 79 -33.71 7.19 2.85
C TRP A 79 -33.14 6.55 4.12
N PRO A 80 -33.97 6.07 5.08
CA PRO A 80 -33.45 5.35 6.25
C PRO A 80 -32.72 4.07 5.86
N LEU A 81 -33.23 3.32 4.89
CA LEU A 81 -32.59 2.07 4.45
C LEU A 81 -31.22 2.36 3.80
N ALA A 82 -31.12 3.37 2.94
CA ALA A 82 -29.86 3.79 2.33
C ALA A 82 -28.80 4.18 3.37
N PHE A 83 -29.23 4.90 4.42
CA PHE A 83 -28.37 5.24 5.54
C PHE A 83 -27.93 3.99 6.32
N ILE A 84 -28.85 3.11 6.70
CA ILE A 84 -28.56 1.91 7.48
C ILE A 84 -27.61 0.97 6.71
N LEU A 85 -27.87 0.70 5.44
CA LEU A 85 -27.02 -0.16 4.62
C LEU A 85 -25.59 0.40 4.52
N SER A 86 -25.46 1.71 4.29
CA SER A 86 -24.15 2.36 4.20
C SER A 86 -23.44 2.38 5.56
N ALA A 87 -24.17 2.62 6.65
CA ALA A 87 -23.63 2.60 8.01
C ALA A 87 -23.12 1.21 8.41
N LEU A 88 -23.86 0.14 8.10
CA LEU A 88 -23.44 -1.23 8.38
C LEU A 88 -22.17 -1.61 7.60
N LEU A 89 -22.12 -1.28 6.31
CA LEU A 89 -20.93 -1.51 5.47
C LEU A 89 -19.69 -0.78 6.00
N ALA A 90 -19.84 0.51 6.36
CA ALA A 90 -18.77 1.30 6.95
C ALA A 90 -18.33 0.74 8.32
N MET A 91 -19.28 0.32 9.16
CA MET A 91 -19.02 -0.26 10.48
C MET A 91 -18.24 -1.56 10.38
N VAL A 92 -18.55 -2.43 9.42
CA VAL A 92 -17.78 -3.66 9.15
C VAL A 92 -16.34 -3.30 8.81
N GLY A 93 -16.12 -2.34 7.90
CA GLY A 93 -14.77 -1.94 7.53
C GLY A 93 -13.98 -1.36 8.71
N TYR A 94 -14.63 -0.51 9.51
CA TYR A 94 -14.01 0.07 10.70
C TYR A 94 -13.69 -0.98 11.77
N PHE A 95 -14.61 -1.92 12.01
CA PHE A 95 -14.43 -3.02 12.94
C PHE A 95 -13.24 -3.89 12.54
N LEU A 96 -13.13 -4.25 11.26
CA LEU A 96 -12.03 -5.09 10.77
C LEU A 96 -10.67 -4.43 10.99
N VAL A 97 -10.55 -3.14 10.66
CA VAL A 97 -9.32 -2.37 10.88
C VAL A 97 -8.99 -2.32 12.37
N ARG A 98 -9.93 -1.91 13.22
CA ARG A 98 -9.69 -1.81 14.67
C ARG A 98 -9.34 -3.14 15.33
N ARG A 99 -9.97 -4.23 14.90
CA ARG A 99 -9.83 -5.54 15.55
C ARG A 99 -8.63 -6.34 15.05
N PHE A 100 -8.32 -6.26 13.76
CA PHE A 100 -7.37 -7.18 13.13
C PHE A 100 -6.12 -6.52 12.56
N ALA A 101 -6.14 -5.25 12.13
CA ALA A 101 -4.94 -4.57 11.63
C ALA A 101 -5.10 -3.04 11.75
N PRO A 102 -4.81 -2.44 12.92
CA PRO A 102 -4.94 -1.00 13.11
C PRO A 102 -4.10 -0.18 12.13
N GLU A 103 -2.95 -0.71 11.70
CA GLU A 103 -2.06 -0.14 10.68
C GLU A 103 -2.68 -0.09 9.27
N ALA A 104 -3.76 -0.84 9.01
CA ALA A 104 -4.42 -0.84 7.70
C ALA A 104 -5.35 0.37 7.50
N GLY A 105 -5.56 1.18 8.55
CA GLY A 105 -6.46 2.34 8.53
C GLY A 105 -5.94 3.50 7.68
N GLY A 106 -6.88 4.28 7.13
CA GLY A 106 -6.57 5.43 6.29
C GLY A 106 -5.89 5.06 4.97
N SER A 107 -5.14 6.02 4.41
CA SER A 107 -4.45 5.84 3.13
C SER A 107 -3.45 4.67 3.16
N GLY A 108 -2.66 4.57 4.23
CA GLY A 108 -1.60 3.58 4.35
C GLY A 108 -0.29 3.97 3.64
N ILE A 109 -0.26 5.06 2.86
CA ILE A 109 0.98 5.61 2.30
C ILE A 109 2.03 5.86 3.40
N PRO A 110 1.71 6.51 4.54
CA PRO A 110 2.69 6.73 5.61
C PRO A 110 3.24 5.43 6.23
N GLU A 111 2.47 4.34 6.22
CA GLU A 111 2.92 3.04 6.74
C GLU A 111 3.91 2.37 5.77
N ILE A 112 3.73 2.55 4.46
CA ILE A 112 4.67 2.06 3.44
C ILE A 112 5.93 2.93 3.39
N GLU A 113 5.79 4.26 3.46
CA GLU A 113 6.93 5.18 3.59
C GLU A 113 7.75 4.86 4.84
N GLY A 114 7.09 4.70 5.99
CA GLY A 114 7.75 4.28 7.22
C GLY A 114 8.39 2.88 7.14
N ALA A 115 7.83 1.96 6.36
CA ALA A 115 8.44 0.65 6.15
C ALA A 115 9.70 0.72 5.26
N LEU A 116 9.72 1.62 4.27
CA LEU A 116 10.90 1.88 3.43
C LEU A 116 12.04 2.53 4.23
N GLU A 117 11.70 3.30 5.26
CA GLU A 117 12.65 3.86 6.24
C GLU A 117 12.97 2.90 7.40
N GLU A 118 12.48 1.66 7.36
CA GLU A 118 12.65 0.65 8.41
C GLU A 118 12.05 1.04 9.78
N LEU A 119 11.19 2.06 9.82
CA LEU A 119 10.51 2.57 11.02
C LEU A 119 9.21 1.82 11.36
N ARG A 120 8.61 1.14 10.38
CA ARG A 120 7.32 0.44 10.51
C ARG A 120 7.38 -1.00 9.98
N PRO A 121 6.79 -1.98 10.68
CA PRO A 121 6.78 -3.38 10.22
C PRO A 121 5.70 -3.67 9.18
N VAL A 122 6.02 -4.45 8.15
CA VAL A 122 5.07 -4.87 7.10
C VAL A 122 4.41 -6.21 7.44
N ARG A 123 3.23 -6.17 8.08
CA ARG A 123 2.43 -7.35 8.46
C ARG A 123 1.47 -7.78 7.34
N TRP A 124 2.01 -8.17 6.19
CA TRP A 124 1.22 -8.44 4.96
C TRP A 124 0.04 -9.42 5.18
N TRP A 125 0.22 -10.45 6.01
CA TRP A 125 -0.80 -11.47 6.28
C TRP A 125 -2.02 -10.93 7.03
N ARG A 126 -1.88 -9.81 7.76
CA ARG A 126 -3.01 -9.11 8.42
C ARG A 126 -3.53 -7.98 7.55
N VAL A 127 -2.62 -7.18 6.98
CA VAL A 127 -2.97 -5.95 6.28
C VAL A 127 -3.70 -6.21 4.97
N LEU A 128 -3.25 -7.18 4.16
CA LEU A 128 -3.88 -7.47 2.86
C LEU A 128 -5.37 -7.83 2.99
N PRO A 129 -5.77 -8.86 3.77
CA PRO A 129 -7.19 -9.20 3.88
C PRO A 129 -8.00 -8.09 4.56
N VAL A 130 -7.45 -7.42 5.58
CA VAL A 130 -8.17 -6.36 6.30
C VAL A 130 -8.37 -5.12 5.43
N LYS A 131 -7.37 -4.69 4.67
CA LYS A 131 -7.47 -3.50 3.81
C LYS A 131 -8.36 -3.77 2.61
N PHE A 132 -8.31 -4.99 2.05
CA PHE A 132 -9.19 -5.40 0.97
C PHE A 132 -10.66 -5.44 1.44
N ILE A 133 -10.99 -6.19 2.49
CA ILE A 133 -12.38 -6.30 2.97
C ILE A 133 -12.87 -5.01 3.63
N GLY A 134 -12.01 -4.35 4.39
CA GLY A 134 -12.33 -3.08 5.02
C GLY A 134 -12.59 -1.98 4.01
N GLY A 135 -11.75 -1.88 2.97
CA GLY A 135 -11.93 -0.95 1.86
C GLY A 135 -13.18 -1.26 1.04
N MET A 136 -13.50 -2.54 0.80
CA MET A 136 -14.76 -2.94 0.17
C MET A 136 -15.98 -2.44 0.97
N GLY A 137 -15.94 -2.51 2.30
CA GLY A 137 -17.01 -1.98 3.15
C GLY A 137 -17.13 -0.46 3.08
N THR A 138 -16.03 0.28 3.23
CA THR A 138 -16.08 1.76 3.27
C THR A 138 -16.36 2.39 1.90
N LEU A 139 -15.70 1.94 0.84
CA LEU A 139 -15.95 2.42 -0.53
C LEU A 139 -17.28 1.89 -1.08
N GLY A 140 -17.64 0.66 -0.73
CA GLY A 140 -18.96 0.08 -1.04
C GLY A 140 -20.11 0.85 -0.40
N ALA A 141 -19.88 1.42 0.80
CA ALA A 141 -20.79 2.33 1.47
C ALA A 141 -20.87 3.73 0.83
N GLY A 142 -20.11 4.02 -0.23
CA GLY A 142 -20.12 5.32 -0.91
C GLY A 142 -19.50 6.45 -0.07
N MET A 143 -18.59 6.12 0.84
CA MET A 143 -17.81 7.13 1.57
C MET A 143 -16.88 7.89 0.60
N VAL A 144 -16.58 9.15 0.93
CA VAL A 144 -15.68 9.99 0.14
C VAL A 144 -14.22 9.62 0.47
N LEU A 145 -13.73 8.56 -0.18
CA LEU A 145 -12.39 7.98 -0.03
C LEU A 145 -11.88 7.51 -1.41
N GLY A 146 -10.57 7.27 -1.53
CA GLY A 146 -9.91 6.78 -2.75
C GLY A 146 -8.81 5.78 -2.45
#